data_AF-A0A9E6AIX0-F1
#
_entry.id   AF-A0A9E6AIX0-F1
#
_cell.length_a   1.000
_cell.length_b   1.000
_cell.length_c   1.000
_cell.angle_alpha   90.00
_cell.angle_beta   90.00
_cell.angle_gamma   90.00
#
_symmetry.space_group_name_H-M   'P 1'
#
loop_
_entity.id
_entity.type
_entity.pdbx_description
1 polymer ?
#
loop_
_entity_poly.entity_id
_entity_poly.type
_entity_poly.pdbx_seq_one_letter_code
_entity_poly.pdbx_strand_id
1 'polypeptide(L)'
;MSGYLGLWHYWATIALSMLGLYTLIAKNNLVKKMMGLSIFQVSVIMLYVSMAKVTGGTAPILRTDIENPVYSNPLPHVLMLTAIVVGVATTAVGLSLIVRIREEYGTSEDDEIRAIDREAM
;
A
#
# COMPACT_ATOMS: atom_id res chain seq x y z
N MET A 1 -15.75 -23.66 9.79
CA MET A 1 -16.82 -22.67 9.55
C MET A 1 -16.66 -22.16 8.11
N SER A 2 -17.54 -22.60 7.20
CA SER A 2 -17.79 -22.12 5.82
C SER A 2 -16.61 -21.57 4.99
N GLY A 3 -16.18 -22.33 3.98
CA GLY A 3 -15.07 -22.02 3.07
C GLY A 3 -15.12 -20.66 2.35
N TYR A 4 -16.27 -19.99 2.30
CA TYR A 4 -16.41 -18.65 1.69
C TYR A 4 -16.18 -17.49 2.68
N LEU A 5 -16.62 -17.60 3.93
CA LEU A 5 -16.39 -16.56 4.95
C LEU A 5 -14.94 -16.55 5.46
N GLY A 6 -14.26 -17.70 5.45
CA GLY A 6 -12.83 -17.78 5.82
C GLY A 6 -11.90 -17.07 4.84
N LEU A 7 -12.32 -16.91 3.57
CA LEU A 7 -11.55 -16.26 2.50
C LEU A 7 -11.87 -14.76 2.34
N TRP A 8 -12.80 -14.22 3.13
CA TRP A 8 -13.23 -12.81 3.04
C TRP A 8 -12.04 -11.83 3.05
N HIS A 9 -11.03 -12.10 3.87
CA HIS A 9 -9.82 -11.27 3.96
C HIS A 9 -9.05 -11.18 2.64
N TYR A 10 -9.01 -12.27 1.85
CA TYR A 10 -8.36 -12.30 0.54
C TYR A 10 -9.17 -11.53 -0.51
N TRP A 11 -10.49 -11.70 -0.52
CA TRP A 11 -11.36 -10.95 -1.43
C TRP A 11 -11.31 -9.44 -1.16
N ALA A 12 -11.35 -9.05 0.12
CA ALA A 12 -11.24 -7.65 0.53
C ALA A 12 -9.90 -7.03 0.09
N THR A 13 -8.79 -7.76 0.26
CA THR A 13 -7.46 -7.27 -0.13
C THR A 13 -7.27 -7.17 -1.64
N ILE A 14 -7.79 -8.13 -2.40
CA ILE A 14 -7.77 -8.06 -3.87
C ILE A 14 -8.61 -6.87 -4.34
N ALA A 15 -9.79 -6.66 -3.78
CA ALA A 15 -10.63 -5.51 -4.13
C ALA A 15 -9.94 -4.18 -3.80
N LEU A 16 -9.30 -4.07 -2.63
CA LEU A 16 -8.54 -2.88 -2.22
C LEU A 16 -7.37 -2.61 -3.17
N SER A 17 -6.65 -3.68 -3.55
CA SER A 17 -5.53 -3.62 -4.49
C SER A 17 -5.97 -3.13 -5.87
N MET A 18 -7.05 -3.71 -6.40
CA MET A 18 -7.62 -3.30 -7.70
C MET A 18 -8.11 -1.85 -7.66
N LEU A 19 -8.71 -1.40 -6.55
CA LEU A 19 -9.15 -0.02 -6.39
C LEU A 19 -7.97 0.95 -6.35
N GLY A 20 -6.91 0.62 -5.60
CA GLY A 20 -5.67 1.40 -5.58
C GLY A 20 -5.03 1.52 -6.97
N LEU A 21 -4.89 0.40 -7.67
CA LEU A 21 -4.34 0.38 -9.04
C LEU A 21 -5.22 1.16 -10.03
N TYR A 22 -6.55 1.01 -9.93
CA TYR A 22 -7.47 1.77 -10.76
C TYR A 22 -7.35 3.28 -10.52
N THR A 23 -7.28 3.72 -9.26
CA THR A 23 -7.11 5.16 -8.96
C THR A 23 -5.79 5.74 -9.47
N LEU A 24 -4.72 4.94 -9.50
CA LEU A 24 -3.42 5.34 -10.06
C LEU A 24 -3.50 5.59 -11.57
N ILE A 25 -4.26 4.77 -12.30
CA ILE A 25 -4.39 4.87 -13.77
C ILE A 25 -5.44 5.91 -14.18
N ALA A 26 -6.57 5.97 -13.47
CA ALA A 26 -7.75 6.71 -13.92
C ALA A 26 -7.79 8.19 -13.50
N LYS A 27 -6.89 8.65 -12.62
CA LYS A 27 -6.90 10.04 -12.12
C LYS A 27 -5.77 10.84 -12.77
N ASN A 28 -6.08 12.04 -13.27
CA ASN A 28 -5.10 12.94 -13.89
C ASN A 28 -4.35 13.77 -12.84
N ASN A 29 -4.98 14.09 -11.72
CA ASN A 29 -4.34 14.80 -10.62
C ASN A 29 -3.23 13.95 -9.96
N LEU A 30 -2.01 14.49 -9.92
CA LEU A 30 -0.82 13.80 -9.39
C LEU A 30 -0.95 13.43 -7.89
N VAL A 31 -1.61 14.27 -7.08
CA VAL A 31 -1.84 13.96 -5.65
C VAL A 31 -2.78 12.77 -5.50
N LYS A 32 -3.82 12.69 -6.34
CA LYS A 32 -4.75 11.55 -6.34
C LYS A 32 -4.06 10.26 -6.80
N LYS A 33 -3.14 10.35 -7.76
CA LYS A 33 -2.29 9.22 -8.17
C LYS A 33 -1.43 8.71 -6.99
N MET A 34 -0.81 9.61 -6.22
CA MET A 34 -0.05 9.24 -5.02
C MET A 34 -0.90 8.56 -3.95
N MET A 35 -2.09 9.08 -3.67
CA MET A 35 -3.03 8.45 -2.73
C MET A 35 -3.42 7.04 -3.19
N GLY A 36 -3.64 6.85 -4.50
CA GLY A 36 -3.91 5.53 -5.09
C GLY A 36 -2.77 4.54 -4.91
N LEU A 37 -1.53 5.01 -5.08
CA LEU A 37 -0.32 4.21 -4.85
C LEU A 37 -0.19 3.79 -3.38
N SER A 38 -0.47 4.68 -2.43
CA SER A 38 -0.46 4.35 -0.99
C SER A 38 -1.53 3.31 -0.63
N ILE A 39 -2.74 3.41 -1.19
CA ILE A 39 -3.81 2.41 -1.01
C ILE A 39 -3.39 1.05 -1.57
N PHE A 40 -2.78 1.03 -2.75
CA PHE A 40 -2.25 -0.20 -3.35
C PHE A 40 -1.21 -0.85 -2.43
N GLN A 41 -0.27 -0.07 -1.89
CA GLN A 41 0.74 -0.57 -0.97
C GLN A 41 0.15 -1.19 0.29
N VAL A 42 -0.82 -0.52 0.92
CA VAL A 42 -1.52 -1.04 2.12
C VAL A 42 -2.26 -2.35 1.79
N SER A 43 -2.82 -2.47 0.59
CA SER A 43 -3.51 -3.69 0.14
C SER A 43 -2.55 -4.88 0.05
N VAL A 44 -1.36 -4.67 -0.49
CA VAL A 44 -0.31 -5.71 -0.58
C VAL A 44 0.16 -6.11 0.82
N ILE A 45 0.36 -5.14 1.71
CA ILE A 45 0.73 -5.43 3.11
C ILE A 45 -0.32 -6.32 3.77
N MET A 46 -1.60 -5.97 3.63
CA MET A 46 -2.70 -6.72 4.22
C MET A 46 -2.80 -8.15 3.65
N LEU A 47 -2.48 -8.35 2.36
CA LEU A 47 -2.42 -9.68 1.74
C LEU A 47 -1.33 -10.56 2.37
N TYR A 48 -0.12 -10.03 2.54
CA TYR A 48 0.99 -10.75 3.15
C TYR A 48 0.74 -11.06 4.63
N VAL A 49 0.15 -10.13 5.38
CA VAL A 49 -0.23 -10.35 6.79
C VAL A 49 -1.29 -11.45 6.89
N SER A 50 -2.26 -11.49 5.97
CA SER A 50 -3.28 -12.55 5.95
C SER A 50 -2.65 -13.93 5.69
N MET A 51 -1.63 -14.02 4.85
CA MET A 51 -0.89 -15.26 4.58
C MET A 51 0.03 -15.69 5.74
N ALA A 52 0.50 -14.74 6.55
CA ALA A 52 1.41 -14.99 7.68
C ALA A 52 0.73 -15.64 8.89
N LYS A 53 -0.60 -15.54 8.98
CA LYS A 53 -1.38 -16.01 10.12
C LYS A 53 -1.42 -17.54 10.14
N VAL A 54 -0.92 -18.12 11.22
CA VAL A 54 -1.01 -19.56 11.48
C VAL A 54 -2.23 -19.84 12.35
N THR A 55 -2.99 -20.89 12.03
CA THR A 55 -4.18 -21.30 12.80
C THR A 55 -3.78 -21.63 14.24
N GLY A 56 -4.35 -20.91 15.21
CA GLY A 56 -4.00 -21.06 16.64
C GLY A 56 -2.67 -20.42 17.05
N GLY A 57 -1.97 -19.75 16.13
CA GLY A 57 -0.71 -19.07 16.40
C GLY A 57 -0.91 -17.70 17.05
N THR A 58 -0.18 -17.42 18.13
CA THR A 58 -0.09 -16.11 18.76
C THR A 58 0.94 -15.21 18.08
N ALA A 59 1.01 -13.93 18.46
CA ALA A 59 2.02 -13.01 17.94
C ALA A 59 3.44 -13.54 18.24
N PRO A 60 4.41 -13.40 17.32
CA PRO A 60 5.78 -13.94 17.47
C PRO A 60 6.61 -13.12 18.49
N ILE A 61 6.15 -13.11 19.74
CA ILE A 61 6.76 -12.46 20.88
C ILE A 61 6.93 -13.55 21.94
N LEU A 62 8.16 -13.78 22.38
CA LEU A 62 8.45 -14.79 23.38
C LEU A 62 7.65 -14.52 24.65
N ARG A 63 6.78 -15.47 25.00
CA ARG A 63 5.91 -15.43 26.17
C ARG A 63 6.31 -16.54 27.14
N THR A 64 6.66 -16.15 28.37
CA THR A 64 7.05 -17.07 29.45
C THR A 64 5.87 -17.62 30.24
N ASP A 65 4.66 -17.11 29.98
CA ASP A 65 3.42 -17.39 30.70
C ASP A 65 2.56 -18.50 30.05
N ILE A 66 3.00 -19.05 28.91
CA ILE A 66 2.25 -20.06 28.15
C ILE A 66 3.16 -21.27 27.93
N GLU A 67 2.71 -22.48 28.29
CA GLU A 67 3.37 -23.72 27.91
C GLU A 67 3.12 -24.03 26.43
N ASN A 68 4.19 -24.25 25.66
CA ASN A 68 4.17 -24.60 24.22
C ASN A 68 3.36 -23.64 23.32
N PRO A 69 3.67 -22.33 23.29
CA PRO A 69 2.99 -21.38 22.43
C PRO A 69 3.30 -21.66 20.95
N VAL A 70 2.24 -21.79 20.13
CA VAL A 70 2.37 -21.75 18.67
C VAL A 70 2.47 -20.29 18.25
N TYR A 71 3.48 -19.93 17.47
CA TYR A 71 3.67 -18.57 16.96
C TYR A 71 3.28 -18.47 15.49
N SER A 72 2.73 -17.32 15.09
CA SER A 72 2.59 -16.98 13.68
C SER A 72 3.96 -16.75 13.03
N ASN A 73 4.05 -16.86 11.70
CA ASN A 73 5.32 -16.72 10.99
C ASN A 73 5.89 -15.29 11.17
N PRO A 74 7.09 -15.13 11.75
CA PRO A 74 7.69 -13.81 11.98
C PRO A 74 8.20 -13.15 10.69
N LEU A 75 8.49 -13.92 9.64
CA LEU A 75 9.12 -13.41 8.41
C LEU A 75 8.26 -12.35 7.72
N PRO A 76 6.95 -12.60 7.42
CA PRO A 76 6.13 -11.57 6.79
C PRO A 76 5.94 -10.33 7.68
N HIS A 77 5.93 -10.49 9.01
CA HIS A 77 5.73 -9.35 9.91
C HIS A 77 6.88 -8.33 9.80
N VAL A 78 8.13 -8.82 9.74
CA VAL A 78 9.30 -7.96 9.56
C VAL A 78 9.35 -7.37 8.14
N LEU A 79 9.06 -8.18 7.12
CA LEU A 79 9.03 -7.70 5.72
C LEU A 79 7.97 -6.63 5.47
N MET A 80 6.84 -6.70 6.18
CA MET A 80 5.80 -5.68 6.05
C MET A 80 6.14 -4.41 6.81
N LEU A 81 6.80 -4.51 7.98
CA LEU A 81 7.27 -3.33 8.71
C LEU A 81 8.26 -2.51 7.86
N THR A 82 9.18 -3.17 7.15
CA THR A 82 10.10 -2.49 6.24
C THR A 82 9.38 -1.87 5.04
N ALA A 83 8.41 -2.60 4.45
CA ALA A 83 7.59 -2.06 3.36
C ALA A 83 6.83 -0.79 3.78
N ILE A 84 6.27 -0.74 4.99
CA ILE A 84 5.58 0.45 5.52
C ILE A 84 6.52 1.66 5.57
N VAL A 85 7.73 1.49 6.14
CA VAL A 85 8.70 2.58 6.26
C VAL A 85 9.14 3.09 4.88
N VAL A 86 9.44 2.17 3.95
CA VAL A 86 9.79 2.53 2.56
C VAL A 86 8.64 3.28 1.89
N GLY A 87 7.39 2.84 2.10
CA GLY A 87 6.21 3.52 1.54
C GLY A 87 6.00 4.94 2.02
N VAL A 88 6.18 5.18 3.33
CA VAL A 88 6.09 6.54 3.87
C VAL A 88 7.20 7.42 3.29
N ALA A 89 8.42 6.88 3.18
CA ALA A 89 9.55 7.60 2.60
C ALA A 89 9.32 7.95 1.11
N THR A 90 8.89 6.99 0.28
CA THR A 90 8.60 7.23 -1.13
C THR A 90 7.40 8.15 -1.32
N THR A 91 6.38 8.07 -0.46
CA THR A 91 5.23 8.98 -0.49
C THR A 91 5.66 10.42 -0.18
N ALA A 92 6.53 10.62 0.82
CA ALA A 92 7.05 11.93 1.16
C ALA A 92 7.87 12.55 0.01
N VAL A 93 8.73 11.77 -0.64
CA VAL A 93 9.50 12.22 -1.81
C VAL A 93 8.59 12.46 -3.01
N GLY A 94 7.60 11.60 -3.26
CA GLY A 94 6.64 11.81 -4.35
C GLY A 94 5.81 13.07 -4.17
N LEU A 95 5.36 13.35 -2.94
CA LEU A 95 4.63 14.59 -2.64
C LEU A 95 5.53 15.81 -2.74
N SER A 96 6.80 15.75 -2.32
CA SER A 96 7.72 16.88 -2.47
C SER A 96 7.99 17.21 -3.94
N LEU A 97 8.10 16.18 -4.79
CA LEU A 97 8.19 16.36 -6.25
C LEU A 97 6.91 17.01 -6.82
N ILE A 98 5.73 16.59 -6.38
CA ILE A 98 4.47 17.19 -6.85
C ILE A 98 4.37 18.67 -6.46
N VAL A 99 4.83 19.03 -5.26
CA VAL A 99 4.90 20.44 -4.85
C VAL A 99 5.83 21.23 -5.78
N ARG A 100 7.01 20.69 -6.08
CA ARG A 100 7.96 21.33 -7.02
C ARG A 100 7.40 21.48 -8.43
N ILE A 101 6.73 20.45 -8.96
CA ILE A 101 6.08 20.51 -10.27
C ILE A 101 5.00 21.61 -10.27
N ARG A 102 4.21 21.71 -9.20
CA ARG A 102 3.19 22.75 -9.10
C ARG A 102 3.78 24.16 -9.00
N GLU A 103 4.93 24.33 -8.33
CA GLU A 103 5.64 25.61 -8.28
C GLU A 103 6.14 26.06 -9.67
N GLU A 104 6.58 25.12 -10.51
CA GLU A 104 7.10 25.40 -11.86
C GLU A 104 5.99 25.57 -12.91
N TYR A 105 5.04 24.63 -12.97
CA TYR A 105 4.00 24.58 -14.00
C TYR A 105 2.69 25.29 -13.59
N GLY A 106 2.54 25.67 -12.33
CA GLY A 106 1.31 26.27 -11.79
C GLY A 106 0.15 25.29 -11.59
N THR A 107 0.26 24.04 -12.07
CA THR A 107 -0.78 23.01 -12.01
C THR A 107 -0.24 21.67 -11.52
N SER A 108 -1.15 20.84 -11.02
CA SER A 108 -0.89 19.45 -10.59
C SER A 108 -1.66 18.41 -11.40
N GLU A 109 -2.27 18.84 -12.51
CA GLU A 109 -2.96 17.96 -13.46
C GLU A 109 -1.98 17.49 -14.55
N ASP A 110 -1.87 16.17 -14.69
CA ASP A 110 -0.92 15.53 -15.61
C ASP A 110 -1.14 15.94 -17.07
N ASP A 111 -2.40 16.10 -17.50
CA ASP A 111 -2.73 16.47 -18.88
C ASP A 111 -2.27 17.90 -19.24
N GLU A 112 -2.40 18.82 -18.29
CA GLU A 112 -2.01 20.23 -18.47
C GLU A 112 -0.49 20.35 -18.52
N ILE A 113 0.23 19.66 -17.63
CA ILE A 113 1.70 19.60 -17.64
C ILE A 113 2.20 19.09 -19.00
N ARG A 114 1.60 18.01 -19.52
CA ARG A 114 1.97 17.44 -20.83
C ARG A 114 1.59 18.34 -22.01
N ALA A 115 0.61 19.23 -21.86
CA ALA A 115 0.29 20.22 -22.88
C ALA A 115 1.37 21.32 -22.92
N ILE A 116 1.73 21.87 -21.76
CA ILE A 116 2.76 22.91 -21.62
C ILE A 116 4.11 22.41 -22.17
N ASP A 117 4.52 21.19 -21.82
CA ASP A 117 5.78 20.60 -22.33
C ASP A 117 5.79 20.44 -23.86
N ARG A 118 4.62 20.16 -24.48
CA ARG A 118 4.52 20.04 -25.95
C ARG A 118 4.56 21.38 -26.66
N GLU A 119 4.11 22.45 -26.02
CA GLU A 119 4.16 23.81 -26.57
C GLU A 119 5.56 24.43 -26.44
N ALA A 120 6.36 23.96 -25.48
CA ALA A 120 7.75 24.39 -25.29
C ALA A 120 8.77 23.69 -26.21
N MET A 121 8.36 22.65 -26.96
CA MET A 121 9.20 21.88 -27.89
C MET A 121 8.99 22.34 -29.34
#